data_AF-A0A969JX09-F1
#
_entry.id   AF-A0A969JX09-F1
#
_cell.length_a   1.000
_cell.length_b   1.000
_cell.length_c   1.000
_cell.angle_alpha   90.00
_cell.angle_beta   90.00
_cell.angle_gamma   90.00
#
_symmetry.space_group_name_H-M   'P 1'
#
loop_
_entity.id
_entity.type
_entity.pdbx_description
1 polymer ?
#
loop_
_entity_poly.entity_id
_entity_poly.type
_entity_poly.pdbx_seq_one_letter_code
_entity_poly.pdbx_strand_id
1 'polypeptide(L)'
;MTDSAPDPILDATTALVPLLMSALDALGYVGRHLHPPDLQDLANALEGFDERLNAARTRFDAVQWPEELGFFKGQVLRSADAATAALTGFAASARDPNGVMRAYRAM
;
A
#
# COMPACT_ATOMS: atom_id res chain seq x y z
N MET A 1 19.24 33.06 7.06
CA MET A 1 19.19 32.19 5.86
C MET A 1 19.45 30.77 6.34
N THR A 2 18.46 30.17 6.99
CA THR A 2 18.52 28.76 7.39
C THR A 2 18.03 27.96 6.19
N ASP A 3 19.00 27.44 5.44
CA ASP A 3 18.76 26.34 4.52
C ASP A 3 18.26 25.17 5.38
N SER A 4 16.94 25.00 5.43
CA SER A 4 16.29 24.07 6.34
C SER A 4 16.48 22.70 5.73
N ALA A 5 17.39 21.90 6.30
CA ALA A 5 17.52 20.50 5.94
C ALA A 5 16.14 19.84 5.88
N PRO A 6 15.89 18.91 4.94
CA PRO A 6 14.58 18.28 4.79
C PRO A 6 14.15 17.67 6.13
N ASP A 7 12.91 17.96 6.55
CA ASP A 7 12.36 17.37 7.77
C ASP A 7 12.09 15.88 7.48
N PRO A 8 12.86 14.95 8.07
CA PRO A 8 12.78 13.53 7.73
C PRO A 8 11.42 12.91 8.04
N ILE A 9 10.68 13.46 9.01
CA ILE A 9 9.33 13.00 9.36
C ILE A 9 8.35 13.46 8.28
N LEU A 10 8.44 14.73 7.87
CA LEU A 10 7.60 15.27 6.80
C LEU A 10 7.84 14.54 5.47
N ASP A 11 9.11 14.32 5.12
CA ASP A 11 9.52 13.63 3.90
C ASP A 11 9.02 12.19 3.88
N ALA A 12 9.19 11.45 4.98
CA ALA A 12 8.70 10.09 5.08
C ALA A 12 7.17 10.04 5.01
N THR A 13 6.48 10.97 5.66
CA THR A 13 5.02 11.05 5.67
C THR A 13 4.47 11.37 4.27
N THR A 14 5.05 12.35 3.59
CA THR A 14 4.65 12.74 2.23
C THR A 14 5.01 11.68 1.19
N ALA A 15 6.02 10.84 1.43
CA ALA A 15 6.33 9.70 0.59
C ALA A 15 5.34 8.54 0.77
N LEU A 16 4.99 8.18 2.01
CA LEU A 16 4.21 6.97 2.30
C LEU A 16 2.70 7.20 2.29
N VAL A 17 2.20 8.25 2.93
CA VAL A 17 0.75 8.42 3.16
C VAL A 17 -0.03 8.60 1.84
N PRO A 18 0.38 9.48 0.91
CA PRO A 18 -0.31 9.62 -0.37
C PRO A 18 -0.28 8.33 -1.21
N LEU A 19 0.83 7.61 -1.18
CA LEU A 19 0.97 6.33 -1.87
C LEU A 19 0.04 5.26 -1.27
N LEU A 20 -0.06 5.21 0.06
CA LEU A 20 -0.98 4.33 0.77
C LEU A 20 -2.43 4.63 0.42
N MET A 21 -2.84 5.90 0.42
CA MET A 21 -4.19 6.28 0.01
C MET A 21 -4.48 5.86 -1.43
N SER A 22 -3.55 6.10 -2.35
CA SER A 22 -3.68 5.71 -3.76
C SER A 22 -3.84 4.19 -3.93
N ALA A 23 -3.09 3.40 -3.14
CA ALA A 23 -3.21 1.94 -3.16
C ALA A 23 -4.56 1.46 -2.61
N LEU A 24 -5.05 2.05 -1.52
CA LEU A 24 -6.34 1.73 -0.93
C LEU A 24 -7.50 2.08 -1.89
N ASP A 25 -7.41 3.22 -2.57
CA ASP A 25 -8.40 3.63 -3.57
C ASP A 25 -8.41 2.66 -4.76
N ALA A 26 -7.23 2.23 -5.22
CA ALA A 26 -7.10 1.25 -6.29
C ALA A 26 -7.68 -0.11 -5.88
N LEU A 27 -7.35 -0.61 -4.69
CA LEU A 27 -7.94 -1.84 -4.13
C LEU A 27 -9.47 -1.73 -4.00
N GLY A 28 -9.98 -0.60 -3.51
CA GLY A 28 -11.41 -0.34 -3.40
C GLY A 28 -12.12 -0.20 -4.75
N TYR A 29 -11.42 0.27 -5.79
CA TYR A 29 -11.92 0.26 -7.16
C TYR A 29 -12.00 -1.17 -7.70
N VAL A 30 -10.91 -1.93 -7.60
CA VAL A 30 -10.82 -3.32 -8.07
C VAL A 30 -11.86 -4.20 -7.39
N GLY A 31 -12.02 -4.10 -6.06
CA GLY A 31 -13.00 -4.90 -5.32
C GLY A 31 -14.46 -4.64 -5.74
N ARG A 32 -14.78 -3.42 -6.19
CA ARG A 32 -16.11 -3.07 -6.70
C ARG A 32 -16.35 -3.51 -8.15
N HIS A 33 -15.29 -3.70 -8.94
CA HIS A 33 -15.35 -4.07 -10.36
C HIS A 33 -14.84 -5.49 -10.61
N LEU A 34 -14.81 -6.34 -9.57
CA LEU A 34 -14.24 -7.67 -9.65
C LEU A 34 -15.15 -8.61 -10.47
N HIS A 35 -14.93 -8.63 -11.78
CA HIS A 35 -15.56 -9.57 -12.70
C HIS A 35 -14.54 -10.60 -13.18
N PRO A 36 -14.91 -11.91 -13.25
CA PRO A 36 -14.00 -12.98 -13.66
C PRO A 36 -13.18 -12.73 -14.94
N PRO A 37 -13.74 -12.18 -16.04
CA PRO A 37 -12.96 -11.93 -17.26
C PRO A 37 -11.91 -10.82 -17.11
N ASP A 38 -12.11 -9.87 -16.19
CA ASP A 38 -11.29 -8.66 -16.06
C ASP A 38 -10.19 -8.82 -14.99
N LEU A 39 -10.15 -9.97 -14.29
CA LEU A 39 -9.27 -10.20 -13.14
C LEU A 39 -7.78 -9.95 -13.46
N GLN A 40 -7.33 -10.36 -14.65
CA GLN A 40 -5.94 -10.17 -15.06
C GLN A 40 -5.64 -8.69 -15.34
N ASP A 41 -6.56 -7.97 -15.99
CA ASP A 41 -6.39 -6.54 -16.28
C ASP A 41 -6.40 -5.69 -15.00
N LEU A 42 -7.27 -6.04 -14.05
CA LEU A 42 -7.29 -5.44 -12.72
C LEU A 42 -6.00 -5.73 -11.94
N ALA A 43 -5.42 -6.92 -12.08
CA ALA A 43 -4.14 -7.25 -11.46
C ALA A 43 -2.97 -6.46 -12.08
N ASN A 44 -2.97 -6.29 -13.40
CA ASN A 44 -1.98 -5.46 -14.10
C ASN A 44 -2.09 -3.98 -13.68
N ALA A 45 -3.30 -3.48 -13.43
CA ALA A 45 -3.51 -2.12 -12.94
C ALA A 45 -2.93 -1.86 -11.52
N LEU A 46 -2.74 -2.92 -10.74
CA LEU A 46 -2.17 -2.88 -9.39
C LEU A 46 -0.67 -3.20 -9.34
N GLU A 47 -0.05 -3.50 -10.48
CA GLU A 47 1.35 -3.92 -10.56
C GLU A 47 2.30 -2.85 -9.97
N GLY A 48 3.25 -3.30 -9.15
CA GLY A 48 4.28 -2.47 -8.54
C GLY A 48 3.79 -1.54 -7.41
N PHE A 49 2.52 -1.57 -7.00
CA PHE A 49 2.09 -0.86 -5.79
C PHE A 49 2.69 -1.46 -4.52
N ASP A 50 2.78 -2.78 -4.45
CA ASP A 50 3.34 -3.55 -3.34
C ASP A 50 4.84 -3.23 -3.13
N GLU A 51 5.63 -3.24 -4.20
CA GLU A 51 7.05 -2.90 -4.16
C GLU A 51 7.27 -1.45 -3.71
N ARG A 52 6.51 -0.51 -4.29
CA ARG A 52 6.59 0.91 -3.92
C ARG A 52 6.18 1.15 -2.47
N LEU A 53 5.10 0.49 -2.01
CA LEU A 53 4.64 0.59 -0.63
C LEU A 53 5.66 0.03 0.35
N ASN A 54 6.23 -1.14 0.06
CA ASN A 54 7.28 -1.73 0.88
C ASN A 54 8.50 -0.81 0.99
N ALA A 55 8.96 -0.25 -0.12
CA ALA A 55 10.10 0.67 -0.13
C ALA A 55 9.81 1.94 0.68
N ALA A 56 8.65 2.56 0.51
CA ALA A 56 8.25 3.76 1.27
C ALA A 56 8.05 3.44 2.76
N ARG A 57 7.46 2.29 3.09
CA ARG A 57 7.25 1.81 4.46
C ARG A 57 8.58 1.58 5.19
N THR A 58 9.56 0.93 4.55
CA THR A 58 10.89 0.71 5.12
C THR A 58 11.57 2.04 5.44
N ARG A 59 11.47 3.04 4.54
CA ARG A 59 12.01 4.38 4.79
C ARG A 59 11.31 5.08 5.95
N PHE A 60 9.98 4.99 6.01
CA PHE A 60 9.17 5.59 7.07
C PHE A 60 9.47 5.00 8.45
N ASP A 61 9.68 3.68 8.54
CA ASP A 61 10.00 3.02 9.80
C ASP A 61 11.40 3.40 10.34
N ALA A 62 12.35 3.65 9.43
CA ALA A 62 13.72 4.02 9.77
C ALA A 62 13.88 5.44 10.33
N VAL A 63 12.87 6.31 10.18
CA VAL A 63 12.87 7.65 10.75
C VAL A 63 12.82 7.58 12.29
N GLN A 64 13.50 8.52 12.95
CA GLN A 64 13.38 8.71 14.39
C GLN A 64 12.10 9.50 14.70
N TRP A 65 11.13 8.84 15.34
CA TRP A 65 9.84 9.44 15.67
C TRP A 65 9.81 9.94 17.11
N PRO A 66 9.29 11.15 17.36
CA PRO A 66 8.91 11.59 18.70
C PRO A 66 7.88 10.63 19.31
N GLU A 67 7.94 10.46 20.63
CA GLU A 67 7.05 9.55 21.35
C GLU A 67 5.58 9.92 21.15
N GLU A 68 5.24 11.23 21.12
CA GLU A 68 3.88 11.70 20.87
C GLU A 68 3.28 11.24 19.53
N LEU A 69 4.12 10.93 18.53
CA LEU A 69 3.71 10.45 17.22
C LEU A 69 3.78 8.93 17.07
N GLY A 70 4.16 8.21 18.13
CA GLY A 70 4.31 6.75 18.10
C GLY A 70 3.03 6.02 17.68
N PHE A 71 1.86 6.50 18.12
CA PHE A 71 0.57 5.94 17.70
C PHE A 71 0.31 6.14 16.20
N PHE A 72 0.58 7.35 15.68
CA PHE A 72 0.44 7.65 14.25
C PHE A 72 1.37 6.76 13.42
N LYS A 73 2.66 6.69 13.78
CA LYS A 73 3.64 5.81 13.13
C LYS A 73 3.11 4.38 13.06
N GLY A 74 2.67 3.86 14.21
CA GLY A 74 2.17 2.49 14.33
C GLY A 74 0.95 2.20 13.45
N GLN A 75 0.02 3.14 13.32
CA GLN A 75 -1.13 2.96 12.44
C GLN A 75 -0.75 2.98 10.96
N VAL A 76 0.08 3.93 10.54
CA VAL A 76 0.52 4.02 9.14
C VAL A 76 1.26 2.76 8.71
N LEU A 77 2.15 2.23 9.57
CA LEU A 77 2.87 0.98 9.28
C LEU A 77 1.93 -0.22 9.15
N ARG A 78 0.98 -0.38 10.08
CA ARG A 78 0.00 -1.48 10.02
C ARG A 78 -0.88 -1.39 8.77
N SER A 79 -1.31 -0.20 8.40
CA SER A 79 -2.10 0.02 7.19
C SER A 79 -1.29 -0.29 5.93
N ALA A 80 -0.01 0.09 5.88
CA ALA A 80 0.88 -0.25 4.77
C ALA A 80 1.13 -1.76 4.66
N ASP A 81 1.29 -2.47 5.79
CA ASP A 81 1.40 -3.93 5.82
C ASP A 81 0.15 -4.60 5.27
N ALA A 82 -1.03 -4.18 5.74
CA ALA A 82 -2.30 -4.72 5.29
C ALA A 82 -2.54 -4.48 3.80
N ALA A 83 -2.29 -3.25 3.31
CA ALA A 83 -2.43 -2.92 1.89
C ALA A 83 -1.48 -3.75 1.00
N THR A 84 -0.22 -3.92 1.43
CA THR A 84 0.77 -4.73 0.71
C THR A 84 0.34 -6.20 0.66
N ALA A 85 -0.16 -6.75 1.78
CA ALA A 85 -0.68 -8.12 1.82
C ALA A 85 -1.86 -8.30 0.87
N ALA A 86 -2.79 -7.32 0.82
CA ALA A 86 -3.93 -7.36 -0.09
C ALA A 86 -3.49 -7.33 -1.56
N LEU A 87 -2.58 -6.43 -1.93
CA LEU A 87 -2.03 -6.34 -3.29
C LEU A 87 -1.34 -7.65 -3.71
N THR A 88 -0.53 -8.23 -2.82
CA THR A 88 0.19 -9.49 -3.08
C THR A 88 -0.79 -10.65 -3.25
N GLY A 89 -1.78 -10.75 -2.35
CA GLY A 89 -2.81 -11.78 -2.41
C GLY A 89 -3.69 -11.65 -3.67
N PHE A 90 -3.99 -10.42 -4.06
CA PHE A 90 -4.73 -10.14 -5.29
C PHE A 90 -3.93 -10.55 -6.53
N ALA A 91 -2.68 -10.13 -6.65
CA ALA A 91 -1.82 -10.50 -7.78
C ALA A 91 -1.63 -12.02 -7.90
N ALA A 92 -1.50 -12.72 -6.76
CA ALA A 92 -1.43 -14.18 -6.75
C ALA A 92 -2.74 -14.83 -7.22
N SER A 93 -3.90 -14.22 -6.91
CA SER A 93 -5.20 -14.74 -7.28
C SER A 93 -5.45 -14.74 -8.79
N ALA A 94 -4.92 -13.75 -9.52
CA ALA A 94 -5.06 -13.67 -10.98
C ALA A 94 -4.40 -14.86 -11.72
N ARG A 95 -3.48 -15.58 -11.05
CA ARG A 95 -2.78 -16.75 -11.60
C ARG A 95 -3.47 -18.09 -11.27
N ASP A 96 -4.59 -18.08 -10.55
CA ASP A 96 -5.34 -19.29 -10.14
C ASP A 96 -6.61 -19.46 -10.99
N PRO A 97 -6.91 -20.67 -11.53
CA PRO A 97 -8.18 -20.98 -12.19
C PRO A 97 -9.44 -20.69 -11.36
N ASN A 98 -9.33 -20.65 -10.02
CA ASN A 98 -10.39 -20.25 -9.08
C ASN A 98 -10.14 -18.84 -8.47
N GLY A 99 -9.40 -17.99 -9.20
CA GLY A 99 -8.83 -16.74 -8.71
C GLY A 99 -9.80 -15.76 -8.08
N VAL A 100 -11.04 -15.66 -8.58
CA VAL A 100 -12.03 -14.67 -8.12
C VAL A 100 -12.35 -14.80 -6.63
N MET A 101 -12.50 -16.02 -6.09
CA MET A 101 -12.80 -16.21 -4.67
C MET A 101 -11.57 -15.94 -3.78
N ARG A 102 -10.36 -16.17 -4.30
CA ARG A 102 -9.12 -15.80 -3.59
C ARG A 102 -8.89 -14.29 -3.60
N ALA A 103 -9.22 -13.62 -4.70
CA ALA A 103 -9.15 -12.17 -4.82
C ALA A 103 -10.01 -11.49 -3.74
N TYR A 104 -11.26 -11.96 -3.56
CA TYR A 104 -12.14 -11.46 -2.49
C TYR A 104 -11.61 -11.67 -1.07
N ARG A 105 -10.86 -12.75 -0.82
CA ARG A 105 -10.29 -13.04 0.51
C ARG A 105 -9.02 -12.25 0.80
N ALA A 106 -8.35 -11.76 -0.23
CA ALA A 106 -7.14 -10.96 -0.07
C ALA A 106 -7.45 -9.51 0.30
N MET A 107 -8.64 -9.02 -0.03
CA MET A 107 -9.15 -7.69 0.30
C MET A 107 -9.90 -7.70 1.64
#